data_AF-A0A7J8D506-F1
#
_entry.id   AF-A0A7J8D506-F1
#
_cell.length_a   1.000
_cell.length_b   1.000
_cell.length_c   1.000
_cell.angle_alpha   90.00
_cell.angle_beta   90.00
_cell.angle_gamma   90.00
#
_symmetry.space_group_name_H-M   'P 1'
#
loop_
_entity.id
_entity.type
_entity.pdbx_description
1 polymer ?
#
loop_
_entity_poly.entity_id
_entity_poly.type
_entity_poly.pdbx_seq_one_letter_code
_entity_poly.pdbx_strand_id
1 'polypeptide(L)'
;MQEDGRTLPDGTHELIVHKCEENTNLQDPARYLSLPFSKGVLLGSNSQATKATKESFWITSFLCSTKLTQNGDMLDLLKWRTHPDKITGCLSKLKEIDGSEIVKFLQDTLDTLFGILDENSQKYGSKVFDSLVHIINLLQDSKFHHFKPVMDTYIESHFAGALAYRDLIKVLKWYVDRITEVERQEHIQEVLKAQEYIFKYIVQSRRLFSLATGGQNEEEFRRCIQELLLSVRFFLSQESKGSGALSQSQAAFLSSFPAVYSELLKLFDVREVASVVQDTLGSLPAIMHVDDALHEVKLQCISKTVESQLYTNPGGRRVPASGLQQRLQEGGWNPPSPKPRVVDGRKKLSRSPVQRQGYQNFISRENGNPDDGIMTSDHNQLWGRTCLLVTDFISFLCSTELSVFFQRCLKGPDWILVFLLNVFC
;
A
#
# COMPACT_ATOMS: atom_id res chain seq x y z
N MET A 1 -0.12 -39.74 6.67
CA MET A 1 0.42 -38.79 5.66
C MET A 1 0.60 -39.60 4.39
N GLN A 2 0.39 -39.01 3.22
CA GLN A 2 0.66 -39.65 1.92
C GLN A 2 2.18 -39.72 1.69
N GLU A 3 2.62 -40.55 0.74
CA GLU A 3 4.06 -40.75 0.45
C GLU A 3 4.74 -39.48 -0.09
N ASP A 4 3.99 -38.64 -0.80
CA ASP A 4 4.42 -37.30 -1.23
C ASP A 4 4.47 -36.26 -0.09
N GLY A 5 4.10 -36.66 1.13
CA GLY A 5 4.07 -35.81 2.31
C GLY A 5 2.84 -34.90 2.42
N ARG A 6 1.83 -35.04 1.56
CA ARG A 6 0.51 -34.42 1.77
C ARG A 6 -0.24 -35.09 2.91
N THR A 7 -1.16 -34.37 3.52
CA THR A 7 -2.11 -34.95 4.47
C THR A 7 -3.16 -35.81 3.77
N LEU A 8 -3.90 -36.63 4.53
CA LEU A 8 -5.10 -37.29 4.02
C LEU A 8 -6.08 -36.20 3.56
N PRO A 9 -6.70 -36.28 2.36
CA PRO A 9 -7.66 -35.27 1.91
C PRO A 9 -8.93 -35.29 2.78
N ASP A 10 -9.65 -34.17 2.83
CA ASP A 10 -10.90 -34.09 3.58
C ASP A 10 -12.03 -34.85 2.88
N GLY A 11 -12.97 -35.36 3.69
CA GLY A 11 -14.12 -36.11 3.22
C GLY A 11 -14.26 -37.49 3.86
N THR A 12 -14.95 -38.39 3.17
CA THR A 12 -15.31 -39.72 3.69
C THR A 12 -14.49 -40.80 3.01
N HIS A 13 -13.85 -41.67 3.80
CA HIS A 13 -12.92 -42.70 3.35
C HIS A 13 -13.42 -44.09 3.72
N GLU A 14 -13.50 -44.99 2.74
CA GLU A 14 -13.74 -46.41 2.98
C GLU A 14 -12.42 -47.12 3.29
N LEU A 15 -12.30 -47.62 4.52
CA LEU A 15 -11.12 -48.30 5.01
C LEU A 15 -11.23 -49.82 4.84
N ILE A 16 -10.07 -50.47 4.72
CA ILE A 16 -9.97 -51.93 4.66
C ILE A 16 -9.85 -52.48 6.09
N VAL A 17 -10.77 -53.35 6.49
CA VAL A 17 -10.77 -53.98 7.82
C VAL A 17 -9.85 -55.22 7.80
N HIS A 18 -8.60 -55.03 8.22
CA HIS A 18 -7.60 -56.10 8.33
C HIS A 18 -7.81 -56.94 9.59
N LYS A 19 -8.22 -58.20 9.43
CA LYS A 19 -8.33 -59.15 10.55
C LYS A 19 -6.94 -59.66 10.95
N CYS A 20 -6.46 -59.27 12.12
CA CYS A 20 -5.25 -59.84 12.71
C CYS A 20 -5.56 -61.20 13.36
N GLU A 21 -4.83 -62.26 12.96
CA GLU A 21 -4.97 -63.60 13.57
C GLU A 21 -4.09 -63.76 14.82
N GLU A 22 -2.99 -63.02 14.92
CA GLU A 22 -2.11 -62.97 16.10
C GLU A 22 -1.80 -61.53 16.54
N ASN A 23 -1.85 -61.29 17.85
CA ASN A 23 -1.54 -59.99 18.47
C ASN A 23 -0.07 -59.53 18.26
N THR A 24 0.83 -60.45 17.91
CA THR A 24 2.23 -60.17 17.53
C THR A 24 2.32 -59.17 16.36
N ASN A 25 1.36 -59.20 15.43
CA ASN A 25 1.33 -58.32 14.27
C ASN A 25 0.93 -56.86 14.59
N LEU A 26 0.38 -56.61 15.80
CA LEU A 26 0.09 -55.27 16.29
C LEU A 26 1.25 -54.65 17.09
N GLN A 27 2.27 -55.44 17.47
CA GLN A 27 3.44 -54.94 18.20
C GLN A 27 4.53 -54.34 17.29
N ASP A 28 4.48 -54.63 15.99
CA ASP A 28 5.41 -54.12 14.99
C ASP A 28 4.68 -53.17 14.01
N PRO A 29 4.81 -51.84 14.17
CA PRO A 29 4.15 -50.88 13.30
C PRO A 29 4.49 -51.02 11.82
N ALA A 30 5.68 -51.51 11.47
CA ALA A 30 6.07 -51.67 10.06
C ALA A 30 5.17 -52.68 9.33
N ARG A 31 4.65 -53.69 10.03
CA ARG A 31 3.74 -54.69 9.46
C ARG A 31 2.43 -54.06 9.02
N TYR A 32 1.67 -53.46 9.94
CA TYR A 32 0.36 -52.91 9.58
C TYR A 32 0.45 -51.62 8.75
N LEU A 33 1.53 -50.84 8.86
CA LEU A 33 1.73 -49.64 8.00
C LEU A 33 2.07 -50.00 6.55
N SER A 34 2.57 -51.21 6.27
CA SER A 34 2.78 -51.70 4.91
C SER A 34 1.51 -52.22 4.22
N LEU A 35 0.40 -52.35 4.95
CA LEU A 35 -0.88 -52.81 4.40
C LEU A 35 -1.68 -51.67 3.76
N PRO A 36 -2.45 -51.95 2.68
CA PRO A 36 -3.29 -50.94 2.05
C PRO A 36 -4.40 -50.50 3.01
N PHE A 37 -4.54 -49.18 3.22
CA PHE A 37 -5.49 -48.63 4.18
C PHE A 37 -6.89 -48.38 3.62
N SER A 38 -7.04 -48.16 2.30
CA SER A 38 -8.31 -47.86 1.65
C SER A 38 -8.47 -48.58 0.31
N LYS A 39 -9.71 -48.85 -0.09
CA LYS A 39 -10.01 -49.60 -1.34
C LYS A 39 -9.58 -48.84 -2.61
N GLY A 40 -9.51 -47.51 -2.57
CA GLY A 40 -9.07 -46.68 -3.71
C GLY A 40 -7.57 -46.82 -4.02
N VAL A 41 -6.73 -47.08 -3.03
CA VAL A 41 -5.27 -47.22 -3.21
C VAL A 41 -4.89 -48.55 -3.90
N LEU A 42 -5.75 -49.56 -3.83
CA LEU A 42 -5.54 -50.86 -4.48
C LEU A 42 -5.46 -50.79 -6.02
N LEU A 43 -5.96 -49.72 -6.64
CA LEU A 43 -5.96 -49.56 -8.10
C LEU A 43 -4.58 -49.25 -8.71
N GLY A 44 -3.59 -48.88 -7.88
CA GLY A 44 -2.24 -48.52 -8.33
C GLY A 44 -1.16 -49.59 -8.14
N SER A 45 -1.39 -50.59 -7.29
CA SER A 45 -0.37 -51.61 -6.95
C SER A 45 -0.81 -53.01 -7.38
N ASN A 46 -0.08 -53.58 -8.33
CA ASN A 46 -0.42 -54.86 -8.96
C ASN A 46 0.03 -56.09 -8.14
N SER A 47 -0.02 -55.98 -6.81
CA SER A 47 0.54 -56.97 -5.87
C SER A 47 -0.51 -57.50 -4.89
N GLN A 48 -0.90 -58.76 -5.11
CA GLN A 48 -1.67 -59.63 -4.23
C GLN A 48 -3.09 -59.17 -3.88
N ALA A 49 -4.07 -59.97 -4.30
CA ALA A 49 -5.44 -59.89 -3.84
C ALA A 49 -5.51 -60.21 -2.34
N THR A 50 -5.37 -59.19 -1.49
CA THR A 50 -5.76 -59.26 -0.08
C THR A 50 -7.18 -59.80 -0.01
N LYS A 51 -7.42 -60.86 0.77
CA LYS A 51 -8.77 -61.40 1.01
C LYS A 51 -9.62 -60.35 1.72
N ALA A 52 -10.22 -59.46 0.95
CA ALA A 52 -11.03 -58.38 1.48
C ALA A 52 -12.17 -58.99 2.30
N THR A 53 -12.19 -58.66 3.60
CA THR A 53 -13.34 -58.92 4.44
C THR A 53 -14.56 -58.25 3.81
N LYS A 54 -15.73 -58.88 3.95
CA LYS A 54 -16.98 -58.37 3.35
C LYS A 54 -17.54 -57.15 4.12
N GLU A 55 -16.72 -56.56 4.97
CA GLU A 55 -17.01 -55.51 5.92
C GLU A 55 -16.59 -54.17 5.29
N SER A 56 -17.44 -53.15 5.46
CA SER A 56 -17.15 -51.79 5.04
C SER A 56 -17.13 -50.90 6.28
N PHE A 57 -15.99 -50.26 6.53
CA PHE A 57 -15.82 -49.29 7.60
C PHE A 57 -15.52 -47.93 6.99
N TRP A 58 -16.29 -46.92 7.38
CA TRP A 58 -16.21 -45.56 6.84
C TRP A 58 -15.84 -44.59 7.94
N ILE A 59 -14.87 -43.71 7.66
CA ILE A 59 -14.55 -42.55 8.50
C ILE A 59 -14.75 -41.27 7.70
N THR A 60 -15.07 -40.18 8.38
CA THR A 60 -15.04 -38.83 7.78
C THR A 60 -14.00 -37.99 8.53
N SER A 61 -13.09 -37.36 7.79
CA SER A 61 -12.06 -36.48 8.34
C SER A 61 -12.11 -35.08 7.73
N PHE A 62 -11.71 -34.11 8.55
CA PHE A 62 -11.56 -32.69 8.18
C PHE A 62 -10.30 -32.12 8.83
N LEU A 63 -9.44 -31.43 8.07
CA LEU A 63 -8.11 -31.03 8.50
C LEU A 63 -8.03 -29.59 8.99
N CYS A 64 -8.19 -29.40 10.29
CA CYS A 64 -7.90 -28.13 10.97
C CYS A 64 -6.39 -27.97 11.28
N SER A 65 -5.53 -27.83 10.26
CA SER A 65 -4.08 -27.65 10.45
C SER A 65 -3.55 -26.33 9.89
N THR A 66 -2.81 -25.58 10.71
CA THR A 66 -2.01 -24.41 10.28
C THR A 66 -0.55 -24.76 9.94
N LYS A 67 -0.21 -26.06 9.86
CA LYS A 67 1.17 -26.53 9.59
C LYS A 67 1.28 -27.54 8.44
N LEU A 68 0.15 -28.11 7.99
CA LEU A 68 0.11 -29.15 6.98
C LEU A 68 -0.95 -28.82 5.93
N THR A 69 -0.52 -28.77 4.67
CA THR A 69 -1.38 -28.52 3.51
C THR A 69 -1.85 -29.82 2.87
N GLN A 70 -3.04 -29.78 2.25
CA GLN A 70 -3.56 -30.83 1.36
C GLN A 70 -3.31 -30.48 -0.12
N ASN A 71 -3.03 -29.21 -0.41
CA ASN A 71 -2.73 -28.72 -1.75
C ASN A 71 -1.29 -29.12 -2.13
N GLY A 72 -1.15 -29.83 -3.27
CA GLY A 72 0.16 -30.32 -3.73
C GLY A 72 1.09 -29.22 -4.19
N ASP A 73 0.57 -28.23 -4.92
CA ASP A 73 1.38 -27.12 -5.44
C ASP A 73 1.87 -26.20 -4.31
N MET A 74 1.06 -26.03 -3.26
CA MET A 74 1.47 -25.35 -2.04
C MET A 74 2.56 -26.13 -1.30
N LEU A 75 2.41 -27.46 -1.18
CA LEU A 75 3.43 -28.30 -0.53
C LEU A 75 4.76 -28.29 -1.30
N ASP A 76 4.70 -28.38 -2.62
CA ASP A 76 5.87 -28.33 -3.51
C ASP A 76 6.59 -26.98 -3.42
N LEU A 77 5.86 -25.87 -3.27
CA LEU A 77 6.45 -24.56 -3.01
C LEU A 77 7.13 -24.52 -1.64
N LEU A 78 6.44 -24.89 -0.56
CA LEU A 78 7.00 -24.88 0.80
C LEU A 78 8.20 -25.84 0.96
N LYS A 79 8.21 -26.96 0.22
CA LYS A 79 9.30 -27.95 0.20
C LYS A 79 10.22 -27.83 -1.02
N TRP A 80 10.29 -26.67 -1.67
CA TRP A 80 10.99 -26.51 -2.95
C TRP A 80 12.44 -27.00 -2.97
N ARG A 81 13.15 -26.97 -1.83
CA ARG A 81 14.52 -27.48 -1.68
C ARG A 81 14.65 -29.00 -1.91
N THR A 82 13.55 -29.75 -1.87
CA THR A 82 13.51 -31.17 -2.26
C THR A 82 13.59 -31.35 -3.78
N HIS A 83 13.12 -30.38 -4.57
CA HIS A 83 13.09 -30.41 -6.03
C HIS A 83 13.39 -29.01 -6.62
N PRO A 84 14.62 -28.48 -6.45
CA PRO A 84 14.98 -27.10 -6.81
C PRO A 84 14.97 -26.84 -8.34
N ASP A 85 14.89 -27.89 -9.15
CA ASP A 85 14.64 -27.84 -10.58
C ASP A 85 13.22 -27.37 -10.93
N LYS A 86 12.23 -27.70 -10.09
CA LYS A 86 10.79 -27.44 -10.32
C LYS A 86 10.33 -26.05 -9.88
N ILE A 87 11.13 -25.31 -9.09
CA ILE A 87 10.70 -24.05 -8.46
C ILE A 87 10.16 -23.00 -9.45
N THR A 88 10.72 -22.96 -10.67
CA THR A 88 10.23 -22.09 -11.75
C THR A 88 8.75 -22.33 -12.09
N GLY A 89 8.30 -23.59 -12.00
CA GLY A 89 6.91 -24.01 -12.15
C GLY A 89 6.08 -23.71 -10.90
N CYS A 90 6.58 -24.04 -9.71
CA CYS A 90 5.91 -23.76 -8.42
C CYS A 90 5.54 -22.27 -8.27
N LEU A 91 6.48 -21.36 -8.58
CA LEU A 91 6.25 -19.91 -8.56
C LEU A 91 5.20 -19.45 -9.59
N SER A 92 5.09 -20.14 -10.74
CA SER A 92 4.05 -19.85 -11.73
C SER A 92 2.68 -20.33 -11.26
N LYS A 93 2.59 -21.52 -10.65
CA LYS A 93 1.35 -22.09 -10.14
C LYS A 93 0.81 -21.41 -8.88
N LEU A 94 1.62 -20.66 -8.13
CA LEU A 94 1.17 -19.96 -6.93
C LEU A 94 -0.08 -19.07 -7.17
N LYS A 95 -0.22 -18.50 -8.37
CA LYS A 95 -1.39 -17.71 -8.77
C LYS A 95 -2.68 -18.54 -9.01
N GLU A 96 -2.55 -19.86 -9.09
CA GLU A 96 -3.63 -20.84 -9.29
C GLU A 96 -4.09 -21.48 -7.97
N ILE A 97 -3.34 -21.27 -6.87
CA ILE A 97 -3.68 -21.77 -5.53
C ILE A 97 -4.81 -20.91 -4.95
N ASP A 98 -5.82 -21.54 -4.33
CA ASP A 98 -6.89 -20.81 -3.65
C ASP A 98 -6.29 -19.91 -2.55
N GLY A 99 -6.65 -18.63 -2.58
CA GLY A 99 -6.17 -17.65 -1.61
C GLY A 99 -6.42 -18.02 -0.15
N SER A 100 -7.43 -18.84 0.15
CA SER A 100 -7.68 -19.38 1.49
C SER A 100 -6.57 -20.32 1.98
N GLU A 101 -5.93 -21.08 1.10
CA GLU A 101 -4.77 -21.90 1.43
C GLU A 101 -3.51 -21.04 1.52
N ILE A 102 -3.38 -19.99 0.69
CA ILE A 102 -2.26 -19.03 0.78
C ILE A 102 -2.27 -18.29 2.13
N VAL A 103 -3.39 -17.69 2.55
CA VAL A 103 -3.45 -16.90 3.79
C VAL A 103 -3.26 -17.75 5.05
N LYS A 104 -3.63 -19.03 5.00
CA LYS A 104 -3.43 -20.03 6.07
C LYS A 104 -1.95 -20.34 6.33
N PHE A 105 -1.10 -20.20 5.32
CA PHE A 105 0.35 -20.38 5.38
C PHE A 105 1.11 -19.09 5.01
N LEU A 106 0.51 -17.91 5.25
CA LEU A 106 1.02 -16.64 4.72
C LEU A 106 2.50 -16.40 5.09
N GLN A 107 2.86 -16.60 6.36
CA GLN A 107 4.23 -16.47 6.83
C GLN A 107 5.17 -17.46 6.15
N ASP A 108 4.87 -18.77 6.18
CA ASP A 108 5.71 -19.80 5.56
C ASP A 108 5.88 -19.57 4.05
N THR A 109 4.85 -19.02 3.39
CA THR A 109 4.88 -18.63 1.97
C THR A 109 5.85 -17.48 1.74
N LEU A 110 5.79 -16.43 2.55
CA LEU A 110 6.67 -15.26 2.44
C LEU A 110 8.12 -15.62 2.78
N ASP A 111 8.36 -16.37 3.84
CA ASP A 111 9.68 -16.91 4.21
C ASP A 111 10.25 -17.79 3.09
N THR A 112 9.42 -18.61 2.45
CA THR A 112 9.79 -19.41 1.28
C THR A 112 10.17 -18.52 0.10
N LEU A 113 9.35 -17.53 -0.26
CA LEU A 113 9.60 -16.60 -1.37
C LEU A 113 10.90 -15.81 -1.19
N PHE A 114 11.13 -15.24 -0.01
CA PHE A 114 12.37 -14.52 0.26
C PHE A 114 13.58 -15.45 0.37
N GLY A 115 13.41 -16.68 0.86
CA GLY A 115 14.45 -17.70 0.83
C GLY A 115 14.85 -18.15 -0.59
N ILE A 116 13.92 -18.13 -1.55
CA ILE A 116 14.21 -18.37 -2.98
C ILE A 116 14.93 -17.17 -3.60
N LEU A 117 14.54 -15.94 -3.22
CA LEU A 117 15.17 -14.70 -3.69
C LEU A 117 16.64 -14.63 -3.26
N ASP A 118 16.93 -14.94 -2.00
CA ASP A 118 18.29 -14.93 -1.43
C ASP A 118 19.20 -15.98 -2.09
N GLU A 119 18.66 -17.17 -2.41
CA GLU A 119 19.45 -18.26 -2.98
C GLU A 119 19.82 -18.05 -4.47
N ASN A 120 18.96 -17.41 -5.27
CA ASN A 120 19.31 -16.99 -6.64
C ASN A 120 18.44 -15.84 -7.19
N SER A 121 18.73 -14.60 -6.80
CA SER A 121 17.93 -13.45 -7.22
C SER A 121 17.97 -13.16 -8.73
N GLN A 122 19.07 -13.50 -9.43
CA GLN A 122 19.14 -13.30 -10.88
C GLN A 122 18.25 -14.26 -11.67
N LYS A 123 18.06 -15.50 -11.19
CA LYS A 123 17.21 -16.50 -11.85
C LYS A 123 15.74 -16.38 -11.44
N TYR A 124 15.46 -16.03 -10.19
CA TYR A 124 14.10 -16.09 -9.63
C TYR A 124 13.49 -14.73 -9.27
N GLY A 125 14.27 -13.64 -9.24
CA GLY A 125 13.85 -12.35 -8.70
C GLY A 125 12.54 -11.80 -9.26
N SER A 126 12.37 -11.79 -10.59
CA SER A 126 11.11 -11.34 -11.22
C SER A 126 9.92 -12.23 -10.85
N LYS A 127 10.11 -13.56 -10.81
CA LYS A 127 9.03 -14.51 -10.46
C LYS A 127 8.63 -14.39 -8.99
N VAL A 128 9.61 -14.23 -8.08
CA VAL A 128 9.34 -13.97 -6.65
C VAL A 128 8.62 -12.64 -6.48
N PHE A 129 9.05 -11.59 -7.19
CA PHE A 129 8.36 -10.29 -7.16
C PHE A 129 6.90 -10.40 -7.63
N ASP A 130 6.64 -11.10 -8.74
CA ASP A 130 5.28 -11.33 -9.24
C ASP A 130 4.42 -12.17 -8.27
N SER A 131 5.05 -13.09 -7.53
CA SER A 131 4.42 -13.85 -6.45
C SER A 131 4.06 -12.96 -5.25
N LEU A 132 4.97 -12.07 -4.82
CA LEU A 132 4.71 -11.10 -3.76
C LEU A 132 3.58 -10.13 -4.14
N VAL A 133 3.58 -9.60 -5.36
CA VAL A 133 2.50 -8.72 -5.88
C VAL A 133 1.15 -9.44 -5.85
N HIS A 134 1.10 -10.71 -6.27
CA HIS A 134 -0.13 -11.51 -6.19
C HIS A 134 -0.63 -11.69 -4.75
N ILE A 135 0.24 -12.05 -3.81
CA ILE A 135 -0.12 -12.18 -2.38
C ILE A 135 -0.58 -10.85 -1.79
N ILE A 136 0.11 -9.74 -2.12
CA ILE A 136 -0.24 -8.42 -1.62
C ILE A 136 -1.64 -8.03 -2.12
N ASN A 137 -1.94 -8.20 -3.40
CA ASN A 137 -3.23 -7.83 -3.96
C ASN A 137 -4.35 -8.78 -3.52
N LEU A 138 -4.06 -10.07 -3.30
CA LEU A 138 -4.97 -11.00 -2.63
C LEU A 138 -5.39 -10.47 -1.25
N LEU A 139 -4.45 -9.94 -0.47
CA LEU A 139 -4.71 -9.36 0.85
C LEU A 139 -5.38 -7.97 0.80
N GLN A 140 -5.49 -7.35 -0.38
CA GLN A 140 -6.29 -6.15 -0.59
C GLN A 140 -7.77 -6.45 -0.87
N ASP A 141 -8.11 -7.68 -1.27
CA ASP A 141 -9.49 -8.13 -1.47
C ASP A 141 -10.29 -8.13 -0.15
N SER A 142 -11.57 -7.79 -0.21
CA SER A 142 -12.45 -7.74 0.96
C SER A 142 -12.66 -9.12 1.62
N LYS A 143 -12.49 -10.22 0.89
CA LYS A 143 -12.48 -11.59 1.45
C LYS A 143 -11.31 -11.83 2.41
N PHE A 144 -10.18 -11.14 2.22
CA PHE A 144 -8.93 -11.41 2.94
C PHE A 144 -8.38 -10.22 3.72
N HIS A 145 -9.05 -9.06 3.73
CA HIS A 145 -8.54 -7.84 4.37
C HIS A 145 -8.19 -8.00 5.86
N HIS A 146 -8.82 -8.94 6.57
CA HIS A 146 -8.52 -9.28 7.98
C HIS A 146 -7.11 -9.87 8.18
N PHE A 147 -6.43 -10.31 7.12
CA PHE A 147 -5.05 -10.81 7.16
C PHE A 147 -4.00 -9.71 6.93
N LYS A 148 -4.38 -8.46 6.58
CA LYS A 148 -3.43 -7.34 6.46
C LYS A 148 -2.56 -7.15 7.73
N PRO A 149 -3.11 -7.16 8.96
CA PRO A 149 -2.31 -7.07 10.18
C PRO A 149 -1.29 -8.21 10.36
N VAL A 150 -1.56 -9.39 9.77
CA VAL A 150 -0.62 -10.53 9.78
C VAL A 150 0.58 -10.22 8.88
N MET A 151 0.35 -9.62 7.70
CA MET A 151 1.43 -9.18 6.81
C MET A 151 2.23 -8.01 7.41
N ASP A 152 1.58 -7.03 8.03
CA ASP A 152 2.28 -5.95 8.74
C ASP A 152 3.15 -6.51 9.89
N THR A 153 2.60 -7.42 10.72
CA THR A 153 3.34 -8.09 11.81
C THR A 153 4.51 -8.94 11.29
N TYR A 154 4.33 -9.60 10.14
CA TYR A 154 5.40 -10.34 9.48
C TYR A 154 6.54 -9.41 9.07
N ILE A 155 6.23 -8.32 8.36
CA ILE A 155 7.22 -7.32 7.94
C ILE A 155 7.97 -6.77 9.16
N GLU A 156 7.26 -6.31 10.20
CA GLU A 156 7.89 -5.64 11.34
C GLU A 156 8.75 -6.55 12.22
N SER A 157 8.33 -7.82 12.41
CA SER A 157 8.89 -8.69 13.47
C SER A 157 9.49 -10.03 13.01
N HIS A 158 9.17 -10.52 11.80
CA HIS A 158 9.54 -11.87 11.36
C HIS A 158 10.42 -11.88 10.10
N PHE A 159 10.18 -10.94 9.18
CA PHE A 159 10.93 -10.82 7.93
C PHE A 159 12.44 -10.61 8.19
N ALA A 160 13.26 -11.48 7.61
CA ALA A 160 14.71 -11.52 7.82
C ALA A 160 15.54 -11.17 6.57
N GLY A 161 14.90 -10.80 5.45
CA GLY A 161 15.55 -10.63 4.14
C GLY A 161 16.36 -9.33 4.00
N ALA A 162 17.52 -9.25 4.65
CA ALA A 162 18.37 -8.05 4.68
C ALA A 162 18.93 -7.60 3.31
N LEU A 163 19.02 -8.49 2.32
CA LEU A 163 19.53 -8.15 0.97
C LEU A 163 18.42 -7.86 -0.06
N ALA A 164 17.17 -8.22 0.26
CA ALA A 164 16.04 -8.20 -0.68
C ALA A 164 15.76 -6.81 -1.28
N TYR A 165 16.06 -5.71 -0.56
CA TYR A 165 15.83 -4.34 -1.04
C TYR A 165 16.44 -4.07 -2.43
N ARG A 166 17.61 -4.66 -2.73
CA ARG A 166 18.32 -4.46 -4.01
C ARG A 166 17.49 -4.96 -5.18
N ASP A 167 17.01 -6.21 -5.08
CA ASP A 167 16.23 -6.84 -6.14
C ASP A 167 14.80 -6.31 -6.19
N LEU A 168 14.17 -5.99 -5.04
CA LEU A 168 12.85 -5.37 -5.00
C LEU A 168 12.84 -3.99 -5.70
N ILE A 169 13.82 -3.11 -5.42
CA ILE A 169 13.94 -1.82 -6.11
C ILE A 169 14.20 -2.02 -7.60
N LYS A 170 15.12 -2.93 -7.96
CA LYS A 170 15.49 -3.22 -9.35
C LYS A 170 14.28 -3.69 -10.17
N VAL A 171 13.48 -4.62 -9.65
CA VAL A 171 12.31 -5.16 -10.37
C VAL A 171 11.14 -4.17 -10.37
N LEU A 172 10.88 -3.46 -9.27
CA LEU A 172 9.87 -2.40 -9.25
C LEU A 172 10.18 -1.29 -10.27
N LYS A 173 11.44 -0.82 -10.32
CA LYS A 173 11.88 0.16 -11.32
C LYS A 173 11.73 -0.37 -12.74
N TRP A 174 12.08 -1.63 -12.99
CA TRP A 174 11.93 -2.27 -14.31
C TRP A 174 10.48 -2.27 -14.81
N TYR A 175 9.50 -2.45 -13.91
CA TYR A 175 8.07 -2.33 -14.24
C TYR A 175 7.63 -0.89 -14.50
N VAL A 176 8.05 0.07 -13.66
CA VAL A 176 7.72 1.50 -13.83
C VAL A 176 8.32 2.07 -15.12
N ASP A 177 9.56 1.71 -15.46
CA ASP A 177 10.23 2.10 -16.72
C ASP A 177 9.48 1.60 -17.98
N ARG A 178 8.62 0.58 -17.82
CA ARG A 178 7.88 -0.11 -18.90
C ARG A 178 6.40 0.18 -18.93
N ILE A 179 5.94 1.21 -18.21
CA ILE A 179 4.53 1.60 -18.12
C ILE A 179 3.89 2.02 -19.45
N THR A 180 4.65 2.12 -20.55
CA THR A 180 4.11 2.34 -21.91
C THR A 180 4.01 1.06 -22.74
N GLU A 181 4.51 -0.09 -22.26
CA GLU A 181 4.35 -1.40 -22.93
C GLU A 181 2.89 -1.87 -22.78
N VAL A 182 2.12 -1.83 -23.89
CA VAL A 182 0.68 -2.16 -23.90
C VAL A 182 0.42 -3.59 -23.42
N GLU A 183 1.27 -4.53 -23.84
CA GLU A 183 1.17 -5.97 -23.51
C GLU A 183 1.32 -6.28 -22.01
N ARG A 184 1.80 -5.32 -21.20
CA ARG A 184 2.04 -5.51 -19.76
C ARG A 184 1.15 -4.64 -18.87
N GLN A 185 0.27 -3.81 -19.41
CA GLN A 185 -0.47 -2.80 -18.64
C GLN A 185 -1.18 -3.37 -17.42
N GLU A 186 -1.95 -4.44 -17.60
CA GLU A 186 -2.72 -5.08 -16.51
C GLU A 186 -1.80 -5.54 -15.37
N HIS A 187 -0.69 -6.22 -15.70
CA HIS A 187 0.26 -6.69 -14.68
C HIS A 187 1.01 -5.52 -14.03
N ILE A 188 1.33 -4.45 -14.76
CA ILE A 188 1.95 -3.26 -14.15
C ILE A 188 0.96 -2.52 -13.24
N GLN A 189 -0.34 -2.45 -13.58
CA GLN A 189 -1.37 -1.94 -12.67
C GLN A 189 -1.43 -2.76 -11.38
N GLU A 190 -1.33 -4.09 -11.45
CA GLU A 190 -1.23 -4.95 -10.26
C GLU A 190 0.03 -4.64 -9.42
N VAL A 191 1.18 -4.42 -10.05
CA VAL A 191 2.41 -3.98 -9.36
C VAL A 191 2.22 -2.63 -8.65
N LEU A 192 1.57 -1.67 -9.31
CA LEU A 192 1.29 -0.33 -8.74
C LEU A 192 0.29 -0.37 -7.58
N LYS A 193 -0.72 -1.27 -7.62
CA LYS A 193 -1.61 -1.53 -6.48
C LYS A 193 -0.85 -2.12 -5.29
N ALA A 194 0.14 -2.97 -5.52
CA ALA A 194 0.93 -3.62 -4.48
C ALA A 194 2.02 -2.72 -3.85
N GLN A 195 2.28 -1.52 -4.42
CA GLN A 195 3.51 -0.77 -4.13
C GLN A 195 3.71 -0.40 -2.66
N GLU A 196 2.64 -0.17 -1.88
CA GLU A 196 2.74 0.16 -0.45
C GLU A 196 3.54 -0.90 0.30
N TYR A 197 3.16 -2.17 0.15
CA TYR A 197 3.81 -3.27 0.83
C TYR A 197 5.18 -3.58 0.22
N ILE A 198 5.37 -3.40 -1.09
CA ILE A 198 6.70 -3.51 -1.70
C ILE A 198 7.66 -2.46 -1.09
N PHE A 199 7.20 -1.22 -0.86
CA PHE A 199 7.99 -0.21 -0.15
C PHE A 199 8.23 -0.59 1.31
N LYS A 200 7.22 -1.08 2.06
CA LYS A 200 7.41 -1.59 3.43
C LYS A 200 8.51 -2.67 3.49
N TYR A 201 8.52 -3.63 2.56
CA TYR A 201 9.59 -4.64 2.45
C TYR A 201 10.95 -4.03 2.12
N ILE A 202 11.04 -3.08 1.18
CA ILE A 202 12.29 -2.38 0.83
C ILE A 202 12.87 -1.65 2.04
N VAL A 203 12.04 -0.91 2.78
CA VAL A 203 12.45 -0.12 3.95
C VAL A 203 12.91 -1.02 5.09
N GLN A 204 12.14 -2.07 5.42
CA GLN A 204 12.52 -3.01 6.48
C GLN A 204 13.77 -3.81 6.10
N SER A 205 13.90 -4.25 4.84
CA SER A 205 15.10 -4.93 4.33
C SER A 205 16.35 -4.04 4.47
N ARG A 206 16.25 -2.75 4.09
CA ARG A 206 17.33 -1.78 4.32
C ARG A 206 17.66 -1.62 5.81
N ARG A 207 16.65 -1.50 6.68
CA ARG A 207 16.84 -1.37 8.13
C ARG A 207 17.61 -2.57 8.71
N LEU A 208 17.24 -3.79 8.32
CA LEU A 208 17.94 -5.02 8.71
C LEU A 208 19.40 -5.01 8.23
N PHE A 209 19.65 -4.61 6.98
CA PHE A 209 21.01 -4.47 6.46
C PHE A 209 21.84 -3.44 7.25
N SER A 210 21.27 -2.27 7.53
CA SER A 210 21.96 -1.21 8.29
C SER A 210 22.29 -1.65 9.71
N LEU A 211 21.39 -2.38 10.37
CA LEU A 211 21.64 -2.98 11.69
C LEU A 211 22.76 -4.03 11.65
N ALA A 212 22.78 -4.88 10.61
CA ALA A 212 23.79 -5.95 10.48
C ALA A 212 25.19 -5.44 10.06
N THR A 213 25.26 -4.32 9.34
CA THR A 213 26.51 -3.83 8.72
C THR A 213 27.04 -2.50 9.27
N GLY A 214 26.32 -1.86 10.20
CA GLY A 214 26.67 -0.52 10.68
C GLY A 214 26.40 0.58 9.65
N GLY A 215 25.38 0.41 8.79
CA GLY A 215 24.95 1.42 7.82
C GLY A 215 25.72 1.48 6.50
N GLN A 216 26.45 0.42 6.12
CA GLN A 216 27.17 0.39 4.83
C GLN A 216 26.22 0.60 3.63
N ASN A 217 26.77 1.11 2.52
CA ASN A 217 26.06 1.33 1.25
C ASN A 217 24.83 2.26 1.32
N GLU A 218 24.82 3.20 2.28
CA GLU A 218 23.73 4.17 2.44
C GLU A 218 23.56 5.06 1.20
N GLU A 219 24.65 5.62 0.66
CA GLU A 219 24.61 6.43 -0.56
C GLU A 219 24.11 5.65 -1.79
N GLU A 220 24.54 4.39 -1.95
CA GLU A 220 24.08 3.52 -3.03
C GLU A 220 22.57 3.24 -2.92
N PHE A 221 22.10 2.94 -1.70
CA PHE A 221 20.68 2.74 -1.44
C PHE A 221 19.86 4.00 -1.75
N ARG A 222 20.29 5.16 -1.25
CA ARG A 222 19.63 6.46 -1.50
C ARG A 222 19.56 6.78 -3.00
N ARG A 223 20.65 6.55 -3.74
CA ARG A 223 20.67 6.68 -5.21
C ARG A 223 19.65 5.76 -5.88
N CYS A 224 19.57 4.49 -5.50
CA CYS A 224 18.60 3.54 -6.07
C CYS A 224 17.14 3.95 -5.80
N ILE A 225 16.83 4.49 -4.62
CA ILE A 225 15.50 5.05 -4.31
C ILE A 225 15.22 6.31 -5.14
N GLN A 226 16.20 7.22 -5.27
CA GLN A 226 16.05 8.41 -6.10
C GLN A 226 15.84 8.07 -7.59
N GLU A 227 16.57 7.09 -8.13
CA GLU A 227 16.40 6.60 -9.51
C GLU A 227 15.02 5.97 -9.74
N LEU A 228 14.49 5.23 -8.76
CA LEU A 228 13.11 4.72 -8.78
C LEU A 228 12.09 5.86 -8.77
N LEU A 229 12.28 6.86 -7.91
CA LEU A 229 11.39 8.02 -7.83
C LEU A 229 11.44 8.89 -9.10
N LEU A 230 12.60 8.99 -9.77
CA LEU A 230 12.71 9.63 -11.08
C LEU A 230 11.95 8.87 -12.17
N SER A 231 12.01 7.52 -12.18
CA SER A 231 11.18 6.70 -13.07
C SER A 231 9.69 6.91 -12.82
N VAL A 232 9.26 7.00 -11.55
CA VAL A 232 7.88 7.30 -11.17
C VAL A 232 7.46 8.69 -11.66
N ARG A 233 8.28 9.72 -11.48
CA ARG A 233 7.99 11.08 -11.99
C ARG A 233 7.86 11.10 -13.51
N PHE A 234 8.78 10.43 -14.22
CA PHE A 234 8.71 10.30 -15.68
C PHE A 234 7.40 9.63 -16.11
N PHE A 235 7.03 8.49 -15.51
CA PHE A 235 5.75 7.82 -15.69
C PHE A 235 4.55 8.78 -15.48
N LEU A 236 4.50 9.51 -14.36
CA LEU A 236 3.40 10.41 -14.06
C LEU A 236 3.34 11.60 -15.04
N SER A 237 4.46 11.99 -15.65
CA SER A 237 4.51 13.06 -16.66
C SER A 237 4.04 12.65 -18.06
N GLN A 238 3.84 11.35 -18.30
CA GLN A 238 3.37 10.86 -19.60
C GLN A 238 1.92 11.27 -19.86
N GLU A 239 1.67 11.92 -21.00
CA GLU A 239 0.33 12.28 -21.44
C GLU A 239 -0.48 11.06 -21.90
N SER A 240 -1.67 10.88 -21.35
CA SER A 240 -2.68 9.94 -21.82
C SER A 240 -3.25 10.40 -23.17
N LYS A 241 -2.61 10.00 -24.28
CA LYS A 241 -3.08 10.25 -25.67
C LYS A 241 -4.34 9.42 -26.02
N GLY A 242 -5.40 9.54 -25.22
CA GLY A 242 -6.62 8.72 -25.29
C GLY A 242 -6.50 7.31 -24.69
N SER A 243 -5.35 6.94 -24.10
CA SER A 243 -5.18 5.64 -23.44
C SER A 243 -5.60 5.70 -21.97
N GLY A 244 -6.82 5.24 -21.69
CA GLY A 244 -7.34 5.13 -20.31
C GLY A 244 -6.53 4.17 -19.42
N ALA A 245 -5.79 3.21 -20.00
CA ALA A 245 -4.93 2.30 -19.24
C ALA A 245 -3.77 3.02 -18.54
N LEU A 246 -3.24 4.10 -19.14
CA LEU A 246 -2.22 4.93 -18.51
C LEU A 246 -2.81 5.74 -17.35
N SER A 247 -3.98 6.37 -17.56
CA SER A 247 -4.69 7.11 -16.50
C SER A 247 -5.03 6.21 -15.30
N GLN A 248 -5.53 5.00 -15.56
CA GLN A 248 -5.80 3.99 -14.54
C GLN A 248 -4.54 3.61 -13.75
N SER A 249 -3.40 3.47 -14.43
CA SER A 249 -2.12 3.23 -13.77
C SER A 249 -1.69 4.40 -12.90
N GLN A 250 -1.83 5.64 -13.38
CA GLN A 250 -1.55 6.86 -12.62
C GLN A 250 -2.47 6.95 -11.38
N ALA A 251 -3.75 6.64 -11.51
CA ALA A 251 -4.70 6.57 -10.41
C ALA A 251 -4.35 5.47 -9.39
N ALA A 252 -3.98 4.27 -9.85
CA ALA A 252 -3.57 3.16 -8.98
C ALA A 252 -2.34 3.51 -8.14
N PHE A 253 -1.35 4.19 -8.74
CA PHE A 253 -0.19 4.72 -8.02
C PHE A 253 -0.60 5.77 -6.98
N LEU A 254 -1.35 6.80 -7.39
CA LEU A 254 -1.71 7.92 -6.50
C LEU A 254 -2.60 7.50 -5.32
N SER A 255 -3.42 6.46 -5.49
CA SER A 255 -4.30 5.94 -4.45
C SER A 255 -3.55 5.37 -3.24
N SER A 256 -2.39 4.73 -3.49
CA SER A 256 -1.54 4.07 -2.49
C SER A 256 -0.30 4.88 -2.09
N PHE A 257 0.12 5.86 -2.91
CA PHE A 257 1.32 6.68 -2.65
C PHE A 257 1.36 7.33 -1.25
N PRO A 258 0.26 7.86 -0.67
CA PRO A 258 0.29 8.44 0.69
C PRO A 258 0.70 7.47 1.80
N ALA A 259 0.41 6.17 1.65
CA ALA A 259 0.82 5.17 2.63
C ALA A 259 2.33 4.89 2.60
N VAL A 260 3.03 5.29 1.54
CA VAL A 260 4.51 5.19 1.44
C VAL A 260 5.22 6.28 2.24
N TYR A 261 4.53 7.36 2.65
CA TYR A 261 5.17 8.50 3.32
C TYR A 261 5.74 8.13 4.69
N SER A 262 5.02 7.32 5.48
CA SER A 262 5.51 6.81 6.77
C SER A 262 6.74 5.93 6.62
N GLU A 263 6.87 5.22 5.50
CA GLU A 263 8.02 4.36 5.22
C GLU A 263 9.23 5.16 4.77
N LEU A 264 9.06 6.16 3.89
CA LEU A 264 10.13 7.06 3.49
C LEU A 264 10.66 7.89 4.67
N LEU A 265 9.79 8.30 5.60
CA LEU A 265 10.17 9.01 6.82
C LEU A 265 11.01 8.18 7.81
N LYS A 266 11.13 6.85 7.62
CA LYS A 266 12.07 6.00 8.37
C LYS A 266 13.50 6.05 7.82
N LEU A 267 13.71 6.69 6.65
CA LEU A 267 14.97 6.67 5.87
C LEU A 267 15.47 8.05 5.43
N PHE A 268 14.54 8.99 5.21
CA PHE A 268 14.79 10.33 4.68
C PHE A 268 14.25 11.38 5.64
N ASP A 269 14.82 12.59 5.62
CA ASP A 269 14.29 13.67 6.46
C ASP A 269 12.94 14.20 5.94
N VAL A 270 12.20 14.91 6.80
CA VAL A 270 10.85 15.41 6.48
C VAL A 270 10.84 16.36 5.27
N ARG A 271 11.93 17.10 5.02
CA ARG A 271 12.04 18.01 3.88
C ARG A 271 12.33 17.23 2.60
N GLU A 272 13.19 16.22 2.65
CA GLU A 272 13.44 15.32 1.53
C GLU A 272 12.15 14.62 1.10
N VAL A 273 11.40 14.03 2.04
CA VAL A 273 10.11 13.38 1.73
C VAL A 273 9.08 14.41 1.22
N ALA A 274 9.00 15.60 1.81
CA ALA A 274 8.09 16.65 1.32
C ALA A 274 8.44 17.11 -0.12
N SER A 275 9.73 17.24 -0.45
CA SER A 275 10.20 17.54 -1.82
C SER A 275 9.86 16.41 -2.78
N VAL A 276 10.08 15.15 -2.37
CA VAL A 276 9.73 13.97 -3.17
C VAL A 276 8.23 13.94 -3.49
N VAL A 277 7.38 14.17 -2.49
CA VAL A 277 5.93 14.20 -2.68
C VAL A 277 5.48 15.36 -3.56
N GLN A 278 6.03 16.57 -3.34
CA GLN A 278 5.75 17.74 -4.18
C GLN A 278 6.11 17.50 -5.65
N ASP A 279 7.33 17.05 -5.93
CA ASP A 279 7.80 16.82 -7.29
C ASP A 279 6.97 15.74 -8.00
N THR A 280 6.61 14.66 -7.26
CA THR A 280 5.83 13.54 -7.78
C THR A 280 4.42 13.98 -8.15
N LEU A 281 3.74 14.75 -7.28
CA LEU A 281 2.41 15.32 -7.55
C LEU A 281 2.45 16.43 -8.63
N GLY A 282 3.56 17.17 -8.71
CA GLY A 282 3.80 18.21 -9.71
C GLY A 282 4.09 17.67 -11.11
N SER A 283 4.60 16.43 -11.20
CA SER A 283 4.95 15.75 -12.46
C SER A 283 3.74 15.44 -13.33
N LEU A 284 2.55 15.29 -12.76
CA LEU A 284 1.30 15.07 -13.51
C LEU A 284 1.01 16.25 -14.47
N PRO A 285 0.62 15.98 -15.73
CA PRO A 285 0.22 17.02 -16.69
C PRO A 285 -0.79 18.00 -16.11
N ALA A 286 -0.63 19.28 -16.46
CA ALA A 286 -1.53 20.34 -16.01
C ALA A 286 -2.92 20.21 -16.67
N ILE A 287 -2.95 19.92 -17.97
CA ILE A 287 -4.17 19.90 -18.80
C ILE A 287 -4.86 18.53 -18.68
N MET A 288 -5.74 18.37 -17.69
CA MET A 288 -6.49 17.13 -17.43
C MET A 288 -7.91 17.16 -18.04
N HIS A 289 -8.08 17.77 -19.22
CA HIS A 289 -9.39 18.08 -19.84
C HIS A 289 -10.33 16.90 -20.20
N VAL A 290 -10.00 15.65 -19.85
CA VAL A 290 -10.72 14.45 -20.34
C VAL A 290 -10.92 13.35 -19.28
N ASP A 291 -10.28 13.41 -18.10
CA ASP A 291 -10.24 12.27 -17.16
C ASP A 291 -10.57 12.68 -15.71
N ASP A 292 -11.86 12.90 -15.46
CA ASP A 292 -12.40 13.34 -14.16
C ASP A 292 -12.00 12.39 -13.00
N ALA A 293 -11.89 11.08 -13.27
CA ALA A 293 -11.53 10.07 -12.27
C ALA A 293 -10.08 10.22 -11.78
N LEU A 294 -9.13 10.50 -12.68
CA LEU A 294 -7.74 10.76 -12.30
C LEU A 294 -7.61 12.10 -11.55
N HIS A 295 -8.41 13.10 -11.89
CA HIS A 295 -8.48 14.35 -11.12
C HIS A 295 -8.98 14.12 -9.68
N GLU A 296 -10.03 13.32 -9.49
CA GLU A 296 -10.53 12.96 -8.17
C GLU A 296 -9.46 12.27 -7.32
N VAL A 297 -8.81 11.23 -7.86
CA VAL A 297 -7.76 10.49 -7.14
C VAL A 297 -6.56 11.38 -6.82
N LYS A 298 -6.20 12.32 -7.68
CA LYS A 298 -5.17 13.34 -7.40
C LYS A 298 -5.55 14.22 -6.21
N LEU A 299 -6.80 14.69 -6.14
CA LEU A 299 -7.28 15.48 -5.00
C LEU A 299 -7.30 14.66 -3.70
N GLN A 300 -7.76 13.41 -3.74
CA GLN A 300 -7.73 12.49 -2.59
C GLN A 300 -6.28 12.24 -2.09
N CYS A 301 -5.33 12.06 -3.01
CA CYS A 301 -3.91 11.90 -2.70
C CYS A 301 -3.34 13.14 -1.98
N ILE A 302 -3.74 14.34 -2.41
CA ILE A 302 -3.29 15.58 -1.77
C ILE A 302 -3.97 15.80 -0.41
N SER A 303 -5.25 15.46 -0.23
CA SER A 303 -5.90 15.49 1.09
C SER A 303 -5.13 14.66 2.12
N LYS A 304 -4.87 13.38 1.77
CA LYS A 304 -4.04 12.47 2.58
C LYS A 304 -2.62 13.00 2.82
N THR A 305 -2.07 13.79 1.90
CA THR A 305 -0.77 14.47 2.08
C THR A 305 -0.84 15.57 3.15
N VAL A 306 -1.90 16.38 3.15
CA VAL A 306 -2.12 17.46 4.14
C VAL A 306 -2.43 16.88 5.53
N GLU A 307 -3.14 15.74 5.58
CA GLU A 307 -3.41 14.98 6.81
C GLU A 307 -2.14 14.31 7.39
N SER A 308 -1.08 14.15 6.58
CA SER A 308 0.13 13.42 6.99
C SER A 308 1.07 14.23 7.90
N GLN A 309 2.02 13.52 8.52
CA GLN A 309 3.08 14.12 9.34
C GLN A 309 3.95 15.14 8.58
N LEU A 310 4.00 15.07 7.24
CA LEU A 310 4.73 16.01 6.38
C LEU A 310 4.23 17.44 6.54
N TYR A 311 2.91 17.64 6.68
CA TYR A 311 2.30 18.96 6.83
C TYR A 311 2.25 19.43 8.29
N THR A 312 2.28 18.50 9.25
CA THR A 312 2.29 18.85 10.68
C THR A 312 3.57 19.64 11.03
N ASN A 313 4.72 19.24 10.48
CA ASN A 313 6.03 19.86 10.71
C ASN A 313 6.17 21.25 10.04
N PRO A 314 6.54 22.33 10.77
CA PRO A 314 6.77 23.67 10.19
C PRO A 314 7.82 23.72 9.06
N GLY A 315 8.81 22.81 9.09
CA GLY A 315 9.81 22.68 8.03
C GLY A 315 9.28 22.04 6.75
N GLY A 316 8.25 21.18 6.86
CA GLY A 316 7.58 20.55 5.71
C GLY A 316 6.64 21.52 5.00
N ARG A 317 5.84 22.32 5.73
CA ARG A 317 4.83 23.24 5.14
C ARG A 317 5.36 24.21 4.10
N ARG A 318 6.59 24.69 4.25
CA ARG A 318 7.18 25.70 3.33
C ARG A 318 7.41 25.15 1.92
N VAL A 319 7.59 23.83 1.78
CA VAL A 319 7.96 23.20 0.50
C VAL A 319 6.73 23.03 -0.42
N PRO A 320 5.62 22.35 -0.03
CA PRO A 320 4.41 22.28 -0.85
C PRO A 320 3.86 23.67 -1.24
N ALA A 321 3.87 24.62 -0.31
CA ALA A 321 3.35 25.96 -0.52
C ALA A 321 4.07 26.71 -1.65
N SER A 322 5.40 26.66 -1.74
CA SER A 322 6.14 27.44 -2.74
C SER A 322 5.92 26.96 -4.18
N GLY A 323 5.84 25.65 -4.42
CA GLY A 323 5.61 25.11 -5.78
C GLY A 323 4.19 25.31 -6.29
N LEU A 324 3.19 25.33 -5.39
CA LEU A 324 1.82 25.75 -5.70
C LEU A 324 1.78 27.24 -6.07
N GLN A 325 2.47 28.06 -5.27
CA GLN A 325 2.53 29.52 -5.47
C GLN A 325 3.28 29.92 -6.75
N GLN A 326 4.24 29.11 -7.22
CA GLN A 326 4.88 29.28 -8.52
C GLN A 326 3.92 28.94 -9.69
N ARG A 327 3.15 27.85 -9.60
CA ARG A 327 2.14 27.51 -10.62
C ARG A 327 1.01 28.54 -10.75
N LEU A 328 0.65 29.24 -9.68
CA LEU A 328 -0.25 30.40 -9.74
C LEU A 328 0.28 31.55 -10.62
N GLN A 329 1.60 31.72 -10.70
CA GLN A 329 2.22 32.75 -11.56
C GLN A 329 2.36 32.26 -13.02
N GLU A 330 2.70 30.99 -13.22
CA GLU A 330 2.80 30.37 -14.55
C GLU A 330 1.42 30.24 -15.23
N GLY A 331 0.34 30.08 -14.46
CA GLY A 331 -1.05 30.07 -14.94
C GLY A 331 -1.62 31.43 -15.38
N GLY A 332 -0.79 32.46 -15.55
CA GLY A 332 -1.19 33.75 -16.13
C GLY A 332 -1.95 34.69 -15.18
N TRP A 333 -1.97 34.42 -13.86
CA TRP A 333 -2.66 35.29 -12.91
C TRP A 333 -1.81 36.51 -12.54
N ASN A 334 -1.99 37.60 -13.29
CA ASN A 334 -1.36 38.88 -12.99
C ASN A 334 -2.09 39.54 -11.79
N PRO A 335 -1.43 39.78 -10.64
CA PRO A 335 -2.08 40.43 -9.52
C PRO A 335 -2.48 41.86 -9.90
N PRO A 336 -3.70 42.34 -9.53
CA PRO A 336 -4.17 43.64 -9.96
C PRO A 336 -3.31 44.76 -9.36
N SER A 337 -2.68 45.55 -10.22
CA SER A 337 -1.92 46.73 -9.82
C SER A 337 -2.78 47.66 -8.94
N PRO A 338 -2.23 48.22 -7.84
CA PRO A 338 -3.01 49.07 -6.94
C PRO A 338 -3.49 50.33 -7.66
N LYS A 339 -4.80 50.41 -7.94
CA LYS A 339 -5.40 51.58 -8.58
C LYS A 339 -5.27 52.80 -7.66
N PRO A 340 -4.85 53.97 -8.18
CA PRO A 340 -4.73 55.18 -7.38
C PRO A 340 -6.11 55.64 -6.87
N ARG A 341 -6.16 56.14 -5.64
CA ARG A 341 -7.40 56.67 -5.04
C ARG A 341 -7.83 57.94 -5.77
N VAL A 342 -8.92 57.86 -6.52
CA VAL A 342 -9.68 59.05 -6.93
C VAL A 342 -10.53 59.50 -5.74
N VAL A 343 -10.33 60.74 -5.31
CA VAL A 343 -11.12 61.39 -4.27
C VAL A 343 -12.10 62.33 -4.96
N ASP A 344 -13.41 62.17 -4.74
CA ASP A 344 -14.36 63.22 -5.09
C ASP A 344 -15.64 63.25 -4.22
N GLY A 345 -16.19 64.46 -4.03
CA GLY A 345 -17.61 64.68 -4.26
C GLY A 345 -18.66 64.30 -3.20
N ARG A 346 -18.64 64.98 -2.04
CA ARG A 346 -19.79 65.19 -1.10
C ARG A 346 -21.20 64.74 -1.57
N LYS A 347 -21.93 64.01 -0.68
CA LYS A 347 -23.12 64.54 0.05
C LYS A 347 -23.64 63.60 1.16
N LYS A 348 -24.29 64.22 2.16
CA LYS A 348 -24.97 63.64 3.37
C LYS A 348 -26.23 62.85 2.92
N LEU A 349 -26.92 61.95 3.66
CA LEU A 349 -27.17 61.64 5.10
C LEU A 349 -27.38 60.09 5.24
N SER A 350 -27.55 59.41 6.38
CA SER A 350 -27.19 59.57 7.82
C SER A 350 -27.73 58.37 8.65
N ARG A 351 -27.12 58.00 9.80
CA ARG A 351 -27.78 57.72 11.11
C ARG A 351 -26.76 57.27 12.18
N SER A 352 -26.95 57.80 13.40
CA SER A 352 -26.55 57.39 14.78
C SER A 352 -25.34 56.46 15.10
N PRO A 353 -24.57 56.69 16.19
CA PRO A 353 -23.35 55.94 16.52
C PRO A 353 -23.45 55.03 17.77
N VAL A 354 -23.54 53.70 17.59
CA VAL A 354 -23.28 52.72 18.68
C VAL A 354 -22.58 51.47 18.12
N GLN A 355 -21.27 51.56 17.84
CA GLN A 355 -20.39 50.37 17.65
C GLN A 355 -18.88 50.67 17.55
N ARG A 356 -18.42 51.86 17.97
CA ARG A 356 -17.01 52.31 17.76
C ARG A 356 -16.06 52.17 18.96
N GLN A 357 -16.37 51.31 19.93
CA GLN A 357 -15.53 51.10 21.12
C GLN A 357 -14.93 49.69 21.28
N GLY A 358 -15.07 48.80 20.28
CA GLY A 358 -14.53 47.43 20.34
C GLY A 358 -13.11 47.26 19.80
N TYR A 359 -12.74 47.99 18.74
CA TYR A 359 -11.57 47.66 17.91
C TYR A 359 -10.27 48.41 18.22
N GLN A 360 -10.26 49.42 19.10
CA GLN A 360 -9.06 50.20 19.42
C GLN A 360 -8.35 49.79 20.71
N ASN A 361 -8.92 48.89 21.53
CA ASN A 361 -8.28 48.41 22.77
C ASN A 361 -7.42 47.15 22.58
N PHE A 362 -7.34 46.58 21.37
CA PHE A 362 -6.61 45.34 21.09
C PHE A 362 -5.14 45.53 20.71
N ILE A 363 -4.68 46.78 20.52
CA ILE A 363 -3.27 47.12 20.20
C ILE A 363 -2.73 48.13 21.22
N SER A 364 -2.82 47.79 22.51
CA SER A 364 -2.19 48.53 23.63
C SER A 364 -2.18 47.71 24.93
N ARG A 365 -1.81 46.42 24.87
CA ARG A 365 -1.66 45.58 26.08
C ARG A 365 -0.67 44.42 25.92
N GLU A 366 0.53 44.74 25.44
CA GLU A 366 1.66 43.79 25.30
C GLU A 366 2.88 44.22 26.13
N ASN A 367 2.63 44.82 27.30
CA ASN A 367 3.63 45.13 28.33
C ASN A 367 2.95 45.18 29.72
N GLY A 368 3.13 44.14 30.53
CA GLY A 368 2.56 44.04 31.88
C GLY A 368 2.84 42.67 32.52
N ASN A 369 3.24 42.66 33.79
CA ASN A 369 3.69 41.47 34.55
C ASN A 369 2.51 40.50 34.87
N PRO A 370 2.77 39.23 35.21
CA PRO A 370 1.72 38.22 35.36
C PRO A 370 1.11 38.23 36.76
N ASP A 371 -0.22 38.30 36.83
CA ASP A 371 -1.07 37.68 37.85
C ASP A 371 -2.54 37.88 37.44
N ASP A 372 -3.14 36.85 36.84
CA ASP A 372 -4.57 36.51 36.91
C ASP A 372 -4.84 35.30 36.00
N GLY A 373 -5.09 34.14 36.62
CA GLY A 373 -5.34 32.90 35.88
C GLY A 373 -6.81 32.72 35.55
N ILE A 374 -7.13 32.57 34.25
CA ILE A 374 -8.36 31.92 33.75
C ILE A 374 -7.99 31.06 32.53
N MET A 375 -8.43 29.80 32.51
CA MET A 375 -8.22 28.87 31.40
C MET A 375 -8.84 29.37 30.09
N THR A 376 -8.05 29.60 29.02
CA THR A 376 -8.52 29.61 27.60
C THR A 376 -7.35 29.55 26.58
N SER A 377 -6.32 28.72 26.84
CA SER A 377 -5.19 28.56 25.89
C SER A 377 -5.55 27.70 24.66
N ASP A 378 -6.12 26.51 24.88
CA ASP A 378 -6.20 25.49 23.82
C ASP A 378 -7.27 25.79 22.77
N HIS A 379 -8.41 26.37 23.18
CA HIS A 379 -9.51 26.63 22.25
C HIS A 379 -9.19 27.70 21.21
N ASN A 380 -8.38 28.70 21.58
CA ASN A 380 -7.91 29.76 20.68
C ASN A 380 -6.74 29.28 19.79
N GLN A 381 -5.86 28.40 20.28
CA GLN A 381 -4.87 27.74 19.42
C GLN A 381 -5.55 26.80 18.40
N LEU A 382 -6.61 26.09 18.79
CA LEU A 382 -7.37 25.24 17.88
C LEU A 382 -8.02 26.08 16.78
N TRP A 383 -8.75 27.14 17.14
CA TRP A 383 -9.37 28.04 16.15
C TRP A 383 -8.35 28.76 15.26
N GLY A 384 -7.22 29.22 15.80
CA GLY A 384 -6.13 29.79 15.00
C GLY A 384 -5.53 28.78 14.01
N ARG A 385 -5.36 27.52 14.43
CA ARG A 385 -4.91 26.42 13.56
C ARG A 385 -5.94 26.08 12.50
N THR A 386 -7.23 26.00 12.84
CA THR A 386 -8.31 25.73 11.88
C THR A 386 -8.46 26.87 10.88
N CYS A 387 -8.39 28.13 11.29
CA CYS A 387 -8.44 29.26 10.36
C CYS A 387 -7.24 29.31 9.42
N LEU A 388 -6.02 29.02 9.90
CA LEU A 388 -4.83 28.92 9.05
C LEU A 388 -4.92 27.75 8.07
N LEU A 389 -5.32 26.57 8.53
CA LEU A 389 -5.57 25.41 7.68
C LEU A 389 -6.64 25.74 6.61
N VAL A 390 -7.72 26.42 6.97
CA VAL A 390 -8.76 26.83 6.02
C VAL A 390 -8.24 27.87 5.02
N THR A 391 -7.42 28.86 5.41
CA THR A 391 -6.85 29.83 4.45
C THR A 391 -5.78 29.22 3.54
N ASP A 392 -4.96 28.31 4.06
CA ASP A 392 -3.97 27.56 3.26
C ASP A 392 -4.66 26.56 2.33
N PHE A 393 -5.74 25.92 2.78
CA PHE A 393 -6.57 25.00 1.97
C PHE A 393 -7.39 25.74 0.91
N ILE A 394 -7.90 26.95 1.20
CA ILE A 394 -8.53 27.82 0.20
C ILE A 394 -7.49 28.32 -0.82
N SER A 395 -6.27 28.69 -0.40
CA SER A 395 -5.20 29.02 -1.34
C SER A 395 -4.76 27.83 -2.20
N PHE A 396 -4.76 26.62 -1.63
CA PHE A 396 -4.53 25.37 -2.33
C PHE A 396 -5.64 25.05 -3.36
N LEU A 397 -6.92 25.18 -2.99
CA LEU A 397 -8.06 25.02 -3.89
C LEU A 397 -8.08 26.09 -5.02
N CYS A 398 -7.68 27.34 -4.72
CA CYS A 398 -7.52 28.38 -5.73
C CYS A 398 -6.26 28.21 -6.61
N SER A 399 -5.29 27.38 -6.20
CA SER A 399 -4.05 27.09 -6.95
C SER A 399 -4.17 25.88 -7.88
N THR A 400 -5.23 25.08 -7.76
CA THR A 400 -5.58 24.00 -8.69
C THR A 400 -6.63 24.51 -9.69
N GLU A 401 -6.87 23.79 -10.81
CA GLU A 401 -7.80 24.22 -11.89
C GLU A 401 -9.30 24.27 -11.49
N LEU A 402 -9.60 24.24 -10.20
CA LEU A 402 -10.93 24.37 -9.61
C LEU A 402 -11.56 25.76 -9.74
N SER A 403 -10.81 26.79 -10.17
CA SER A 403 -11.34 28.14 -10.36
C SER A 403 -12.56 28.19 -11.30
N VAL A 404 -12.53 27.41 -12.39
CA VAL A 404 -13.64 27.32 -13.36
C VAL A 404 -14.87 26.61 -12.77
N PHE A 405 -14.67 25.66 -11.86
CA PHE A 405 -15.77 24.94 -11.21
C PHE A 405 -16.41 25.77 -10.09
N PHE A 406 -15.61 26.38 -9.22
CA PHE A 406 -16.08 27.29 -8.17
C PHE A 406 -16.87 28.47 -8.72
N GLN A 407 -16.43 29.04 -9.85
CA GLN A 407 -17.10 30.17 -10.50
C GLN A 407 -18.46 29.80 -11.13
N ARG A 408 -18.77 28.49 -11.26
CA ARG A 408 -20.08 27.97 -11.67
C ARG A 408 -20.97 27.62 -10.46
N CYS A 409 -20.39 27.18 -9.34
CA CYS A 409 -21.11 26.87 -8.09
C CYS A 409 -21.49 28.10 -7.26
N LEU A 410 -20.87 29.26 -7.48
CA LEU A 410 -21.11 30.53 -6.76
C LEU A 410 -22.50 31.20 -7.00
N LYS A 411 -23.55 30.40 -7.24
CA LYS A 411 -24.96 30.87 -7.37
C LYS A 411 -25.90 30.45 -6.23
N GLY A 412 -25.39 29.85 -5.15
CA GLY A 412 -26.18 29.55 -3.96
C GLY A 412 -25.33 29.64 -2.67
N PRO A 413 -25.79 30.31 -1.61
CA PRO A 413 -24.98 30.54 -0.40
C PRO A 413 -24.80 29.29 0.49
N ASP A 414 -25.62 28.24 0.34
CA ASP A 414 -25.75 27.19 1.34
C ASP A 414 -24.82 25.96 1.15
N TRP A 415 -24.21 25.78 -0.03
CA TRP A 415 -23.46 24.56 -0.35
C TRP A 415 -22.06 24.49 0.27
N ILE A 416 -21.41 25.63 0.50
CA ILE A 416 -20.05 25.69 1.08
C ILE A 416 -20.05 25.18 2.53
N LEU A 417 -21.14 25.41 3.28
CA LEU A 417 -21.25 24.99 4.67
C LEU A 417 -21.41 23.46 4.79
N VAL A 418 -22.14 22.83 3.88
CA VAL A 418 -22.39 21.37 3.88
C VAL A 418 -21.12 20.59 3.58
N PHE A 419 -20.28 21.08 2.65
CA PHE A 419 -19.00 20.42 2.34
C PHE A 419 -18.01 20.52 3.51
N LEU A 420 -17.95 21.66 4.20
CA LEU A 420 -17.10 21.83 5.38
C LEU A 420 -17.60 21.02 6.59
N LEU A 421 -18.91 20.81 6.74
CA LEU A 421 -19.47 19.99 7.83
C LEU A 421 -19.22 18.48 7.64
N ASN A 422 -19.24 17.96 6.42
CA ASN A 422 -18.96 16.55 6.14
C ASN A 422 -17.47 16.16 6.23
N VAL A 423 -16.56 17.14 6.29
CA VAL A 423 -15.10 16.91 6.44
C VAL A 423 -14.64 16.99 7.90
N PHE A 424 -15.49 17.47 8.81
CA PHE A 424 -15.16 17.72 10.23
C PHE A 424 -16.08 17.01 11.24
N CYS A 425 -16.83 15.98 10.80
CA CYS A 425 -17.61 15.07 11.65
C CYS A 425 -17.06 13.64 11.55
#